data_AF-A0A8S3K2V8-F1
#
_entry.id   AF-A0A8S3K2V8-F1
#
_cell.length_a   1.000
_cell.length_b   1.000
_cell.length_c   1.000
_cell.angle_alpha   90.00
_cell.angle_beta   90.00
_cell.angle_gamma   90.00
#
_symmetry.space_group_name_H-M   'P 1'
#
loop_
_entity.id
_entity.type
_entity.pdbx_description
1 polymer ?
#
loop_
_entity_poly.entity_id
_entity_poly.type
_entity_poly.pdbx_seq_one_letter_code
_entity_poly.pdbx_strand_id
1 'polypeptide(L)'
;MILASITMFIAGIIENVRQQQCHPGMNSSDLSILTQLPQYIFMGLSEVFGMVASFEFAYLAAPRSAQSLIMSLRFFSLGLSSFISDAYVKLITVTLKKFDFDCPNSKRILYFYFYILGGIQLLATL
;
A
#
# COMPACT_ATOMS: atom_id res chain seq x y z
N MET A 1 10.33 -4.00 4.42
CA MET A 1 9.15 -4.78 4.86
C MET A 1 8.73 -4.43 6.30
N ILE A 2 9.61 -4.52 7.31
CA ILE A 2 9.28 -4.05 8.69
C ILE A 2 8.97 -2.54 8.76
N LEU A 3 9.70 -1.69 8.02
CA LEU A 3 9.33 -0.27 7.91
C LEU A 3 7.96 -0.07 7.23
N ALA A 4 7.57 -0.97 6.31
CA ALA A 4 6.28 -0.91 5.63
C ALA A 4 5.11 -1.43 6.48
N SER A 5 5.37 -2.28 7.49
CA SER A 5 4.33 -2.63 8.46
C SER A 5 4.07 -1.46 9.41
N ILE A 6 5.11 -0.72 9.82
CA ILE A 6 4.97 0.49 10.64
C ILE A 6 4.15 1.58 9.90
N THR A 7 4.31 1.74 8.58
CA THR A 7 3.52 2.71 7.81
C THR A 7 2.04 2.38 7.76
N MET A 8 1.67 1.10 7.73
CA MET A 8 0.25 0.69 7.79
C MET A 8 -0.38 1.01 9.13
N PHE A 9 0.36 0.91 10.24
CA PHE A 9 -0.11 1.38 11.55
C PHE A 9 -0.31 2.89 11.56
N ILE A 10 0.63 3.67 11.01
CA ILE A 10 0.52 5.14 10.88
C ILE A 10 -0.70 5.52 10.03
N ALA A 11 -0.94 4.82 8.91
CA ALA A 11 -2.11 5.04 8.06
C ALA A 11 -3.43 4.78 8.81
N GLY A 12 -3.49 3.73 9.64
CA GLY A 12 -4.65 3.46 10.49
C GLY A 12 -4.91 4.56 11.53
N ILE A 13 -3.87 5.18 12.08
CA ILE A 13 -4.00 6.32 13.00
C ILE A 13 -4.48 7.57 12.25
N ILE A 14 -3.94 7.84 11.07
CA ILE A 14 -4.33 8.99 10.24
C ILE A 14 -5.81 8.88 9.84
N GLU A 15 -6.27 7.69 9.47
CA GLU A 15 -7.67 7.45 9.15
C GLU A 15 -8.58 7.65 10.38
N ASN A 16 -8.09 7.33 11.58
CA ASN A 16 -8.79 7.63 12.83
C ASN A 16 -9.03 9.13 13.03
N VAL A 17 -7.99 9.93 12.78
CA VAL A 17 -8.08 11.39 12.89
C VAL A 17 -8.99 11.97 11.82
N ARG A 18 -8.90 11.49 10.57
CA ARG A 18 -9.75 11.94 9.45
C ARG A 18 -11.23 11.75 9.75
N GLN A 19 -11.62 10.61 10.32
CA GLN A 19 -13.02 10.33 10.63
C GLN A 19 -13.57 11.09 11.84
N GLN A 20 -12.72 11.54 12.76
CA GLN A 20 -13.14 12.39 13.88
C GLN A 20 -13.47 13.82 13.41
N GLN A 21 -12.90 14.25 12.30
CA GLN A 21 -13.10 15.58 11.70
C GLN A 21 -14.22 15.60 10.64
N CYS A 22 -14.94 14.50 10.43
CA CYS A 22 -16.09 14.47 9.52
C CYS A 22 -17.33 15.06 10.21
N HIS A 23 -17.77 16.22 9.76
CA HIS A 23 -19.04 16.81 10.19
C HIS A 23 -20.20 16.35 9.28
N PRO A 24 -21.37 15.96 9.85
CA PRO A 24 -22.53 15.61 9.04
C PRO A 24 -22.98 16.83 8.21
N GLY A 25 -22.91 16.71 6.88
CA GLY A 25 -23.29 17.75 5.92
C GLY A 25 -22.14 18.42 5.16
N MET A 26 -20.88 18.09 5.44
CA MET A 26 -19.73 18.51 4.63
C MET A 26 -18.99 17.30 4.06
N ASN A 27 -18.94 17.20 2.72
CA ASN A 27 -18.27 16.12 1.98
C ASN A 27 -16.73 16.19 2.01
N SER A 28 -16.12 17.08 2.81
CA SER A 28 -14.67 17.26 2.83
C SER A 28 -14.16 17.39 4.25
N SER A 29 -13.29 16.46 4.63
CA SER A 29 -12.48 16.53 5.84
C SER A 29 -11.32 17.49 5.58
N ASP A 30 -11.12 18.50 6.43
CA ASP A 30 -10.00 19.46 6.37
C ASP A 30 -8.68 18.83 6.88
N LEU A 31 -8.30 17.69 6.31
CA LEU A 31 -7.04 17.03 6.65
C LEU A 31 -5.93 17.57 5.74
N SER A 32 -4.85 18.07 6.34
CA SER A 32 -3.68 18.53 5.59
C SER A 32 -3.00 17.36 4.87
N ILE A 33 -2.67 17.54 3.59
CA ILE A 33 -1.90 16.53 2.80
C ILE A 33 -0.54 16.23 3.48
N LEU A 34 -0.01 17.17 4.27
CA LEU A 34 1.26 17.02 4.98
C LEU A 34 1.23 15.94 6.06
N THR A 35 0.07 15.63 6.67
CA THR A 35 -0.01 14.56 7.68
C THR A 35 0.18 13.16 7.09
N GLN A 36 0.06 13.04 5.77
CA GLN A 36 0.26 11.79 5.02
C GLN A 36 1.68 11.69 4.43
N LEU A 37 2.50 12.74 4.56
CA LEU A 37 3.91 12.71 4.15
C LEU A 37 4.75 11.63 4.87
N PRO A 38 4.62 11.43 6.21
CA PRO A 38 5.46 10.48 6.92
C PRO A 38 5.30 9.04 6.41
N GLN A 39 4.07 8.61 6.15
CA GLN A 39 3.80 7.25 5.66
C GLN A 39 4.41 7.00 4.27
N TYR A 40 4.41 7.99 3.37
CA TYR A 40 5.00 7.83 2.04
C TYR A 40 6.53 7.80 2.07
N ILE A 41 7.16 8.61 2.94
CA ILE A 41 8.63 8.62 3.09
C ILE A 41 9.12 7.25 3.54
N PHE A 42 8.54 6.70 4.61
CA PHE A 42 8.94 5.40 5.14
C PHE A 42 8.63 4.25 4.18
N MET A 43 7.50 4.31 3.47
CA MET A 43 7.15 3.29 2.49
C MET A 43 8.14 3.30 1.32
N GLY A 44 8.43 4.47 0.75
CA GLY A 44 9.39 4.64 -0.35
C GLY A 44 10.80 4.20 0.03
N LEU A 45 11.28 4.59 1.22
CA LEU A 45 12.58 4.13 1.73
C LEU A 45 12.61 2.59 1.82
N SER A 46 11.57 1.98 2.38
CA SER A 46 11.52 0.53 2.56
C SER A 46 11.51 -0.24 1.24
N GLU A 47 10.87 0.32 0.21
CA GLU A 47 10.75 -0.28 -1.11
C GLU A 47 12.05 -0.17 -1.89
N VAL A 48 12.69 1.01 -1.89
CA VAL A 48 13.98 1.22 -2.57
C VAL A 48 15.06 0.32 -1.98
N PHE A 49 15.19 0.25 -0.65
CA PHE A 49 16.19 -0.61 -0.03
C PHE A 49 15.92 -2.10 -0.29
N GLY A 50 14.67 -2.54 -0.22
CA GLY A 50 14.32 -3.94 -0.53
C GLY A 50 14.56 -4.29 -2.00
N MET A 51 14.24 -3.37 -2.91
CA MET A 51 14.45 -3.54 -4.34
C MET A 51 15.95 -3.63 -4.66
N VAL A 52 16.77 -2.67 -4.22
CA VAL A 52 18.21 -2.67 -4.54
C VAL A 52 18.90 -3.91 -3.96
N ALA A 53 18.64 -4.26 -2.70
CA ALA A 53 19.23 -5.43 -2.07
C ALA A 53 18.87 -6.74 -2.79
N SER A 54 17.60 -6.91 -3.19
CA SER A 54 17.16 -8.09 -3.92
C SER A 54 17.73 -8.18 -5.33
N PHE A 55 17.91 -7.03 -6.02
CA PHE A 55 18.54 -6.99 -7.34
C PHE A 55 20.01 -7.37 -7.28
N GLU A 56 20.78 -6.81 -6.34
CA GLU A 56 22.20 -7.15 -6.19
C GLU A 56 22.41 -8.62 -5.82
N PHE A 57 21.60 -9.13 -4.88
CA PHE A 57 21.65 -10.53 -4.52
C PHE A 57 21.32 -11.46 -5.69
N ALA A 58 20.24 -11.18 -6.42
CA ALA A 58 19.83 -11.97 -7.58
C ALA A 58 20.88 -11.92 -8.70
N TYR A 59 21.57 -10.79 -8.88
CA TYR A 59 22.63 -10.64 -9.88
C TYR A 59 23.91 -11.41 -9.50
N LEU A 60 24.26 -11.42 -8.21
CA LEU A 60 25.43 -12.14 -7.68
C LEU A 60 25.20 -13.65 -7.59
N ALA A 61 23.96 -14.09 -7.35
CA ALA A 61 23.59 -15.51 -7.29
C ALA A 61 23.47 -16.16 -8.69
N ALA A 62 23.35 -15.35 -9.75
CA ALA A 62 23.17 -15.82 -11.12
C ALA A 62 24.49 -16.18 -11.83
N PRO A 63 24.52 -17.26 -12.64
CA PRO A 63 25.66 -17.52 -13.53
C PRO A 63 25.77 -16.43 -14.60
N ARG A 64 27.00 -16.07 -15.02
CA ARG A 64 27.28 -14.90 -15.89
C ARG A 64 26.50 -14.86 -17.21
N SER A 65 26.10 -16.02 -17.74
CA SER A 65 25.30 -16.12 -18.97
C SER A 65 23.80 -15.86 -18.78
N ALA A 66 23.28 -15.95 -17.55
CA ALA A 66 21.84 -15.83 -17.25
C ALA A 66 21.46 -14.53 -16.52
N GLN A 67 22.42 -13.67 -16.21
CA GLN A 67 22.19 -12.41 -15.49
C GLN A 67 21.16 -11.50 -16.19
N SER A 68 21.25 -11.38 -17.52
CA SER A 68 20.31 -10.57 -18.31
C SER A 68 18.91 -11.17 -18.33
N LEU A 69 18.78 -12.49 -18.30
CA LEU A 69 17.49 -13.20 -18.25
C LEU A 69 16.78 -13.00 -16.90
N ILE A 70 17.53 -13.05 -15.80
CA ILE A 70 16.96 -12.82 -14.47
C ILE A 70 16.51 -11.37 -14.31
N MET A 71 17.29 -10.42 -14.84
CA MET A 71 16.93 -9.01 -14.86
C MET A 71 15.65 -8.76 -15.68
N SER A 72 15.55 -9.33 -16.89
CA SER A 72 14.37 -9.16 -17.75
C SER A 72 13.13 -9.81 -17.17
N LEU A 73 13.26 -10.98 -16.52
CA LEU A 73 12.17 -11.65 -15.82
C LEU A 73 11.63 -10.77 -14.68
N ARG A 74 12.52 -10.10 -13.93
CA ARG A 74 12.13 -9.19 -12.86
C ARG A 74 11.33 -7.99 -13.37
N PHE A 75 11.75 -7.38 -14.49
CA PHE A 75 10.99 -6.30 -15.13
C PHE A 75 9.66 -6.78 -15.72
N PHE A 76 9.63 -7.99 -16.27
CA PHE A 76 8.39 -8.61 -16.74
C PHE A 76 7.39 -8.80 -15.59
N SER A 77 7.85 -9.31 -14.43
CA SER A 77 7.01 -9.42 -13.23
C SER A 77 6.49 -8.06 -12.74
N LEU A 78 7.29 -6.98 -12.83
CA LEU A 78 6.83 -5.61 -12.51
C LEU A 78 5.74 -5.12 -13.47
N GLY A 79 5.89 -5.39 -14.76
CA GLY A 79 4.86 -5.09 -15.76
C GLY A 79 3.56 -5.84 -15.45
N LEU A 80 3.67 -7.15 -15.18
CA LEU A 80 2.53 -7.99 -14.85
C LEU A 80 1.82 -7.53 -13.57
N SER A 81 2.55 -7.20 -12.50
CA SER A 81 1.96 -6.69 -11.26
C SER A 81 1.21 -5.37 -11.47
N SER A 82 1.69 -4.52 -12.40
CA SER A 82 1.04 -3.25 -12.71
C SER A 82 -0.32 -3.46 -13.38
N PHE A 83 -0.44 -4.42 -14.30
CA PHE A 83 -1.73 -4.78 -14.90
C PHE A 83 -2.71 -5.35 -13.87
N ILE A 84 -2.22 -6.20 -12.97
CA ILE A 84 -3.04 -6.78 -11.88
C ILE A 84 -3.53 -5.65 -10.95
N SER A 85 -2.67 -4.69 -10.62
CA SER A 85 -3.03 -3.54 -9.78
C SER A 85 -4.14 -2.70 -10.42
N ASP A 86 -4.03 -2.37 -11.70
CA ASP A 86 -5.08 -1.61 -12.40
C ASP A 86 -6.41 -2.37 -12.46
N ALA A 87 -6.36 -3.69 -12.72
CA ALA A 87 -7.56 -4.54 -12.68
C ALA A 87 -8.21 -4.55 -11.29
N TYR A 88 -7.41 -4.59 -10.22
CA TYR A 88 -7.88 -4.56 -8.83
C TYR A 88 -8.57 -3.24 -8.49
N VAL A 89 -7.98 -2.09 -8.87
CA VAL A 89 -8.60 -0.78 -8.63
C VAL A 89 -9.94 -0.65 -9.36
N LYS A 90 -10.03 -1.15 -10.59
CA LYS A 90 -11.29 -1.17 -11.36
C LYS A 90 -12.37 -2.01 -10.67
N LEU A 91 -12.02 -3.21 -10.22
CA LEU A 91 -12.95 -4.11 -9.50
C LEU A 91 -13.47 -3.46 -8.22
N ILE A 92 -12.57 -2.88 -7.43
CA ILE A 92 -12.91 -2.22 -6.18
C ILE A 92 -13.78 -1.00 -6.43
N THR A 93 -13.45 -0.14 -7.40
CA THR A 93 -14.23 1.07 -7.69
C THR A 93 -15.69 0.74 -8.05
N VAL A 94 -15.92 -0.32 -8.82
CA VAL A 94 -17.29 -0.81 -9.12
C VAL A 94 -17.99 -1.31 -7.86
N THR A 95 -17.28 -2.05 -7.01
CA THR A 95 -17.83 -2.61 -5.77
C THR A 95 -18.12 -1.52 -4.74
N LEU A 96 -17.23 -0.54 -4.61
CA LEU A 96 -17.28 0.55 -3.64
C LEU A 96 -18.29 1.63 -4.02
N LYS A 97 -18.58 1.87 -5.31
CA LYS A 97 -19.73 2.72 -5.72
C LYS A 97 -21.06 2.24 -5.15
N LYS A 98 -21.16 0.96 -4.77
CA LYS A 98 -22.35 0.37 -4.18
C LYS A 98 -22.42 0.57 -2.65
N PHE A 99 -21.30 0.88 -2.01
CA PHE A 99 -21.22 1.16 -0.58
C PHE A 99 -21.20 2.67 -0.39
N ASP A 100 -22.30 3.22 0.08
CA ASP A 100 -22.39 4.64 0.42
C ASP A 100 -21.44 4.94 1.60
N PHE A 101 -20.40 5.73 1.36
CA PHE A 101 -19.40 6.12 2.37
C PHE A 101 -19.89 7.29 3.24
N ASP A 102 -21.19 7.33 3.51
CA ASP A 102 -21.77 8.42 4.26
C ASP A 102 -21.31 8.37 5.74
N CYS A 103 -20.95 9.52 6.29
CA CYS A 103 -20.59 9.65 7.71
C CYS A 103 -21.88 9.53 8.52
N PRO A 104 -22.13 8.44 9.30
CA PRO A 104 -21.24 7.91 10.35
C PRO A 104 -21.10 6.38 10.39
N ASN A 105 -21.71 5.63 9.47
CA ASN A 105 -21.73 4.16 9.50
C ASN A 105 -20.46 3.51 8.90
N SER A 106 -19.64 4.28 8.19
CA SER A 106 -18.44 3.77 7.50
C SER A 106 -17.26 3.45 8.43
N LYS A 107 -17.28 3.92 9.68
CA LYS A 107 -16.15 3.80 10.63
C LYS A 107 -15.67 2.36 10.78
N ARG A 108 -16.58 1.42 11.03
CA ARG A 108 -16.22 0.04 11.38
C ARG A 108 -15.59 -0.74 10.23
N ILE A 109 -16.01 -0.50 8.99
CA ILE A 109 -15.55 -1.28 7.82
C ILE A 109 -14.15 -0.84 7.40
N LEU A 110 -13.89 0.47 7.43
CA LEU A 110 -12.63 1.02 6.93
C LEU A 110 -11.45 0.72 7.87
N TYR A 111 -11.62 0.80 9.19
CA TYR A 111 -10.58 0.35 10.13
C TYR A 111 -10.30 -1.15 10.01
N PHE A 112 -11.34 -1.96 9.85
CA PHE A 112 -11.17 -3.40 9.72
C PHE A 112 -10.40 -3.76 8.44
N TYR A 113 -10.66 -3.04 7.35
CA TYR A 113 -9.92 -3.18 6.09
C TYR A 113 -8.43 -2.81 6.24
N PHE A 114 -8.11 -1.65 6.83
CA PHE A 114 -6.71 -1.27 7.07
C PHE A 114 -5.99 -2.22 8.03
N TYR A 115 -6.68 -2.72 9.05
CA TYR A 115 -6.08 -3.66 10.01
C TYR A 115 -5.88 -5.06 9.42
N ILE A 116 -6.81 -5.55 8.59
CA ILE A 116 -6.63 -6.80 7.82
C ILE A 116 -5.44 -6.65 6.86
N LEU A 117 -5.36 -5.54 6.12
CA LEU A 117 -4.25 -5.29 5.20
C LEU A 117 -2.91 -5.23 5.94
N GLY A 118 -2.85 -4.52 7.06
CA GLY A 118 -1.66 -4.48 7.92
C GLY A 118 -1.29 -5.86 8.48
N GLY A 119 -2.29 -6.68 8.84
CA GLY A 119 -2.10 -8.06 9.30
C GLY A 119 -1.55 -8.98 8.21
N ILE A 120 -2.10 -8.92 7.00
CA ILE A 120 -1.59 -9.68 5.83
C ILE A 120 -0.16 -9.26 5.51
N GLN A 121 0.14 -7.96 5.53
CA GLN A 121 1.47 -7.42 5.27
C GLN A 121 2.48 -7.89 6.33
N LEU A 122 2.07 -7.95 7.60
CA LEU A 122 2.91 -8.43 8.70
C LEU A 122 3.17 -9.92 8.59
N LEU A 123 2.16 -10.72 8.23
CA LEU A 123 2.29 -12.16 8.02
C LEU A 123 3.16 -12.49 6.80
N ALA A 124 3.14 -11.67 5.77
CA ALA A 124 4.05 -11.79 4.62
C ALA A 124 5.51 -11.36 4.93
N THR A 125 5.72 -10.65 6.04
CA THR A 125 7.05 -10.14 6.45
C THR A 125 7.76 -11.08 7.45
N LEU A 126 7.01 -11.97 8.10
CA LEU A 126 7.45 -12.88 9.17
C LEU A 126 7.80 -14.25 8.57
#